data_AF-A0AAW9CIJ7-F1
#
_entry.id   AF-A0AAW9CIJ7-F1
#
_cell.length_a   1.000
_cell.length_b   1.000
_cell.length_c   1.000
_cell.angle_alpha   90.00
_cell.angle_beta   90.00
_cell.angle_gamma   90.00
#
_symmetry.space_group_name_H-M   'P 1'
#
loop_
_entity.id
_entity.type
_entity.pdbx_description
1 polymer ?
#
loop_
_entity_poly.entity_id
_entity_poly.type
_entity_poly.pdbx_seq_one_letter_code
_entity_poly.pdbx_strand_id
1 'polypeptide(L)' 'MKPEIEVERRAGMIMGARHGHMTLTWLPDRGRHGTRTWVLSTHDGDTVRRIRLNANELGELAGI' A
#
# COMPACT_ATOMS: atom_id res chain seq x y z
N MET A 1 -20.89 1.23 12.29
CA MET A 1 -20.46 1.64 10.94
C MET A 1 -19.17 0.90 10.64
N LYS A 2 -19.16 -0.06 9.70
CA LYS A 2 -17.90 -0.71 9.31
C LYS A 2 -17.06 0.35 8.61
N PRO A 3 -15.78 0.51 8.94
CA PRO A 3 -14.95 1.37 8.13
C PRO A 3 -14.74 0.69 6.78
N GLU A 4 -15.30 1.28 5.72
CA GLU A 4 -15.20 0.76 4.36
C GLU A 4 -13.75 0.91 3.89
N ILE A 5 -13.06 -0.22 3.74
CA ILE A 5 -11.77 -0.27 3.07
C ILE A 5 -12.05 -0.23 1.58
N GLU A 6 -11.50 0.77 0.89
CA GLU A 6 -11.54 0.85 -0.57
C GLU A 6 -10.34 0.07 -1.13
N VAL A 7 -10.56 -0.79 -2.13
CA VAL A 7 -9.50 -1.63 -2.72
C VAL A 7 -9.43 -1.42 -4.23
N GLU A 8 -8.27 -1.02 -4.75
CA GLU A 8 -8.00 -0.99 -6.19
C GLU A 8 -7.51 -2.38 -6.64
N ARG A 9 -8.13 -2.91 -7.70
CA ARG A 9 -7.73 -4.17 -8.32
C ARG A 9 -7.53 -4.02 -9.83
N ARG A 10 -6.53 -4.71 -10.39
CA ARG A 10 -6.31 -4.84 -11.83
C ARG A 10 -5.95 -6.27 -12.17
N ALA A 11 -6.65 -6.86 -13.14
CA ALA A 11 -6.47 -8.25 -13.56
C ALA A 11 -6.46 -9.24 -12.36
N GLY A 12 -7.34 -9.04 -11.38
CA GLY A 12 -7.45 -9.87 -10.17
C GLY A 12 -6.43 -9.55 -9.06
N MET A 13 -5.36 -8.81 -9.36
CA MET A 13 -4.34 -8.39 -8.39
C MET A 13 -4.76 -7.13 -7.64
N ILE A 14 -4.52 -7.07 -6.33
CA ILE A 14 -4.68 -5.83 -5.56
C ILE A 14 -3.52 -4.89 -5.91
N MET A 15 -3.84 -3.66 -6.27
CA MET A 15 -2.88 -2.61 -6.65
C MET A 15 -2.80 -1.49 -5.61
N GLY A 16 -3.81 -1.40 -4.75
CA GLY A 16 -3.84 -0.44 -3.66
C GLY A 16 -5.02 -0.69 -2.73
N ALA A 17 -4.93 -0.12 -1.54
CA ALA A 17 -6.02 -0.07 -0.59
C ALA A 17 -6.02 1.25 0.17
N ARG A 18 -7.18 1.72 0.59
CA ARG A 18 -7.35 2.93 1.39
C ARG A 18 -8.26 2.68 2.57
N HIS A 19 -7.89 3.26 3.70
CA HIS A 19 -8.69 3.27 4.90
C HIS A 19 -8.47 4.57 5.68
N GLY A 20 -9.48 5.45 5.71
CA GLY A 20 -9.36 6.77 6.32
C GLY A 20 -8.19 7.56 5.72
N HIS A 21 -7.21 7.87 6.58
CA HIS A 21 -6.00 8.61 6.23
C HIS A 21 -4.81 7.72 5.81
N MET A 22 -5.01 6.41 5.68
CA MET A 22 -3.96 5.46 5.30
C MET A 22 -4.18 4.97 3.87
N THR A 23 -3.11 4.86 3.10
CA THR A 23 -3.12 4.29 1.75
C THR A 23 -1.98 3.32 1.57
N LEU A 24 -2.28 2.12 1.06
CA LEU A 24 -1.32 1.13 0.62
C LEU A 24 -1.28 1.14 -0.91
N THR A 25 -0.10 1.21 -1.53
CA THR A 25 0.03 1.33 -2.99
C THR A 25 1.13 0.43 -3.54
N TRP A 26 0.87 -0.22 -4.66
CA TRP A 26 1.82 -1.09 -5.37
C TRP A 26 2.58 -0.31 -6.44
N LEU A 27 3.75 0.21 -6.07
CA LEU A 27 4.58 1.06 -6.92
C LEU A 27 5.79 0.29 -7.44
N PRO A 28 6.26 0.54 -8.67
CA PRO A 28 7.49 -0.04 -9.14
C PRO A 28 8.69 0.60 -8.42
N ASP A 29 9.60 -0.23 -7.93
CA ASP A 29 10.89 0.20 -7.41
C ASP A 29 11.72 0.68 -8.60
N ARG A 30 12.27 1.90 -8.49
CA ARG A 30 13.19 2.50 -9.48
C ARG A 30 12.66 2.60 -10.93
N GLY A 31 11.40 3.00 -11.13
CA GLY A 31 10.87 3.39 -12.46
C GLY A 31 10.02 2.31 -13.15
N ARG A 32 9.67 2.45 -14.43
CA ARG A 32 8.56 1.69 -15.05
C ARG A 32 8.78 0.17 -15.19
N HIS A 33 10.03 -0.31 -15.06
CA HIS A 33 10.42 -1.71 -15.32
C HIS A 33 11.07 -2.44 -14.12
N GLY A 34 11.07 -1.87 -12.92
CA GLY A 34 11.70 -2.51 -11.74
C GLY A 34 10.75 -3.36 -10.89
N THR A 35 11.34 -4.13 -9.96
CA THR A 35 10.65 -4.90 -8.91
C THR A 35 9.61 -4.03 -8.23
N ARG A 36 8.36 -4.45 -8.08
CA ARG A 36 7.36 -3.63 -7.40
C ARG A 36 7.42 -3.84 -5.88
N THR A 37 7.12 -2.79 -5.13
CA THR A 37 7.07 -2.80 -3.66
C THR A 37 5.79 -2.14 -3.18
N TRP A 38 5.31 -2.58 -2.03
CA TRP A 38 4.18 -1.97 -1.36
C TRP A 38 4.66 -0.75 -0.59
N VAL A 39 3.96 0.37 -0.74
CA VAL A 39 4.23 1.60 0.00
C VAL A 39 3.03 1.91 0.88
N LEU A 40 3.25 1.93 2.19
CA LEU A 40 2.28 2.43 3.14
C LEU A 40 2.49 3.93 3.31
N SER A 41 1.44 4.71 3.07
CA SER A 41 1.43 6.14 3.29
C SER A 41 0.38 6.51 4.34
N THR A 42 0.75 7.39 5.27
CA THR A 42 -0.18 8.02 6.20
C THR A 42 -0.26 9.51 5.89
N HIS A 43 -1.48 10.03 5.82
CA HIS A 43 -1.78 11.42 5.50
C HIS A 43 -2.25 12.12 6.79
N ASP A 44 -1.67 13.26 7.13
CA ASP A 44 -2.05 14.07 8.29
C ASP A 44 -2.03 15.55 7.87
N GLY A 45 -3.22 16.07 7.52
CA GLY A 45 -3.35 17.34 6.80
C GLY A 45 -2.56 17.32 5.49
N ASP A 46 -1.59 18.23 5.36
CA ASP A 46 -0.69 18.32 4.20
C ASP A 46 0.57 17.44 4.32
N THR A 47 0.74 16.77 5.46
CA THR A 47 1.92 15.93 5.70
C THR A 47 1.66 14.51 5.22
N VAL A 48 2.60 13.95 4.44
CA VAL A 48 2.56 12.55 4.02
C VAL A 48 3.83 11.83 4.46
N ARG A 49 3.68 10.81 5.31
CA ARG A 49 4.78 9.90 5.68
C ARG A 49 4.67 8.62 4.87
N ARG A 50 5.79 8.10 4.38
CA ARG A 50 5.82 6.91 3.51
C ARG A 50 6.87 5.91 3.98
N ILE A 51 6.48 4.65 4.03
CA ILE A 51 7.37 3.52 4.30
C ILE A 51 7.23 2.52 3.17
N ARG A 52 8.36 2.09 2.61
CA ARG A 52 8.41 0.97 1.66
C ARG A 52 8.43 -0.32 2.46
N LEU A 53 7.52 -1.22 2.14
CA LEU A 53 7.42 -2.52 2.76
C LEU A 53 8.20 -3.53 1.92
N ASN A 54 9.15 -4.20 2.56
CA ASN A 54 9.80 -5.36 1.99
C ASN A 54 8.90 -6.61 2.13
N ALA A 55 9.31 -7.72 1.52
CA ALA A 55 8.51 -8.96 1.53
C ALA A 55 8.31 -9.53 2.95
N ASN A 56 9.29 -9.39 3.85
CA ASN A 56 9.19 -9.88 5.22
C ASN A 56 8.22 -9.04 6.04
N GLU A 57 8.26 -7.72 5.93
CA GLU A 57 7.32 -6.80 6.62
C GLU A 57 5.87 -7.04 6.17
N LEU A 58 5.66 -7.43 4.92
CA LEU A 58 4.34 -7.82 4.42
C LEU A 58 3.86 -9.15 5.00
N GLY A 59 4.77 -10.14 5.14
CA GLY A 59 4.49 -11.41 5.81
C GLY A 59 4.07 -11.18 7.26
N GLU A 60 4.84 -10.37 8.00
CA GLU A 60 4.54 -9.99 9.38
C GLU A 60 3.16 -9.31 9.53
N LEU A 61 2.82 -8.39 8.62
CA LEU A 61 1.50 -7.74 8.61
C LEU A 61 0.35 -8.71 8.31
N ALA A 62 0.59 -9.70 7.45
CA ALA A 62 -0.41 -10.67 7.06
C ALA A 62 -0.53 -11.84 8.06
N GLY A 63 0.40 -11.92 9.04
CA GLY A 63 0.49 -13.04 9.99
C GLY A 63 0.87 -14.36 9.31
N ILE A 64 1.65 -14.29 8.23
CA ILE A 64 2.09 -15.43 7.40
C ILE A 64 3.58 -15.67 7.60
#